data_AF-A0A2Z4GFI6-F1
#
_entry.id   AF-A0A2Z4GFI6-F1
#
_cell.length_a   1.000
_cell.length_b   1.000
_cell.length_c   1.000
_cell.angle_alpha   90.00
_cell.angle_beta   90.00
_cell.angle_gamma   90.00
#
_symmetry.space_group_name_H-M   'P 1'
#
loop_
_entity.id
_entity.type
_entity.pdbx_description
1 polymer ?
#
loop_
_entity_poly.entity_id
_entity_poly.type
_entity_poly.pdbx_seq_one_letter_code
_entity_poly.pdbx_strand_id
1 'polypeptide(L)'
;MKVRVAGVIKEGNRVLTLRYNYGGVDVFALPGGNLEFGEELKEALKREYFEEIQIDIKVGEELLTAEVIREGEQTLHQIFECSINKGVPILNPAETTSLEVCWLEIDRIKEYNLYPNINIYLGEIDLANKYVGVIEQKWF
;
A
#
# COMPACT_ATOMS: atom_id res chain seq x y z
N MET A 1 -16.56 -6.94 6.96
CA MET A 1 -15.29 -7.16 6.26
C MET A 1 -15.05 -5.99 5.31
N LYS A 2 -13.86 -5.38 5.34
CA LYS A 2 -13.45 -4.31 4.42
C LYS A 2 -12.55 -4.91 3.34
N VAL A 3 -12.58 -4.36 2.12
CA VAL A 3 -11.61 -4.67 1.07
C VAL A 3 -10.78 -3.43 0.82
N ARG A 4 -9.46 -3.56 0.85
CA ARG A 4 -8.52 -2.48 0.55
C ARG A 4 -7.61 -2.87 -0.59
N VAL A 5 -7.38 -1.93 -1.49
CA VAL A 5 -6.42 -2.06 -2.59
C VAL A 5 -5.19 -1.22 -2.27
N ALA A 6 -4.01 -1.71 -2.63
CA ALA A 6 -2.79 -0.91 -2.56
C ALA A 6 -1.83 -1.28 -3.69
N GLY A 7 -0.95 -0.34 -4.04
CA GLY A 7 -0.02 -0.47 -5.15
C GLY A 7 1.43 -0.50 -4.69
N VAL A 8 2.24 -1.33 -5.32
CA VAL A 8 3.70 -1.33 -5.16
C VAL A 8 4.30 -0.67 -6.39
N ILE A 9 4.89 0.52 -6.21
CA ILE A 9 5.73 1.16 -7.22
C ILE A 9 7.18 1.04 -6.77
N LYS A 10 8.01 0.41 -7.61
CA LYS A 10 9.45 0.26 -7.37
C LYS A 10 10.26 1.17 -8.30
N GLU A 11 11.26 1.83 -7.74
CA GLU A 11 12.29 2.57 -8.47
C GLU A 11 13.67 2.10 -7.99
N GLY A 12 14.31 1.23 -8.78
CA GLY A 12 15.55 0.56 -8.36
C GLY A 12 15.34 -0.23 -7.07
N ASN A 13 16.11 0.09 -6.03
CA ASN A 13 16.04 -0.54 -4.70
C ASN A 13 15.07 0.15 -3.73
N ARG A 14 14.12 0.94 -4.24
CA ARG A 14 13.20 1.71 -3.42
C ARG A 14 11.76 1.42 -3.75
N VAL A 15 10.89 1.55 -2.75
CA VAL A 15 9.44 1.41 -2.86
C VAL A 15 8.75 2.70 -2.40
N LEU A 16 7.75 3.13 -3.16
CA LEU A 16 6.92 4.29 -2.82
C LEU A 16 5.96 3.95 -1.67
N THR A 17 5.95 4.80 -0.65
CA THR A 17 5.07 4.68 0.53
C THR A 17 4.60 6.06 0.99
N LEU A 18 3.58 6.08 1.84
CA LEU A 18 3.14 7.25 2.59
C LEU A 18 3.51 7.08 4.06
N ARG A 19 4.03 8.11 4.71
CA ARG A 19 4.30 8.10 6.15
C ARG A 19 3.17 8.74 6.94
N TYR A 20 2.80 8.11 8.03
CA TYR A 20 1.89 8.58 9.05
C TYR A 20 2.61 8.60 10.40
N ASN A 21 2.09 9.38 11.35
CA ASN A 21 2.56 9.33 12.72
C ASN A 21 1.38 9.06 13.66
N TYR A 22 1.43 7.93 14.37
CA TYR A 22 0.41 7.53 15.32
C TYR A 22 1.05 7.42 16.71
N GLY A 23 0.62 8.27 17.64
CA GLY A 23 1.13 8.24 19.01
C GLY A 23 2.64 8.47 19.14
N GLY A 24 3.27 9.17 18.18
CA GLY A 24 4.72 9.37 18.14
C GLY A 24 5.50 8.27 17.39
N VAL A 25 4.82 7.23 16.89
CA VAL A 25 5.43 6.18 16.09
C VAL A 25 5.19 6.44 14.60
N ASP A 26 6.27 6.45 13.82
CA ASP A 26 6.18 6.52 12.36
C ASP A 26 5.76 5.17 11.78
N VAL A 27 4.80 5.25 10.85
CA VAL A 27 4.15 4.12 10.20
C VAL A 27 4.04 4.41 8.73
N PHE A 28 4.31 3.40 7.92
CA PHE A 28 4.33 3.52 6.48
C PHE A 28 3.26 2.63 5.86
N ALA A 29 2.63 3.10 4.81
CA ALA A 29 1.69 2.31 4.02
C ALA A 29 1.99 2.47 2.54
N LEU A 30 1.66 1.45 1.76
CA LEU A 30 1.54 1.61 0.31
C LEU A 30 0.36 2.56 0.03
N PRO A 31 0.46 3.48 -0.95
CA PRO A 31 -0.69 4.29 -1.36
C PRO A 31 -1.84 3.40 -1.85
N GLY A 32 -3.06 3.85 -1.61
CA GLY A 32 -4.28 3.10 -1.87
C GLY A 32 -5.30 3.17 -0.73
N GLY A 33 -6.50 2.67 -0.98
CA GLY A 33 -7.61 2.87 -0.05
C GLY A 33 -8.65 1.78 -0.09
N ASN A 34 -9.87 2.17 0.27
CA ASN A 34 -10.99 1.23 0.35
C ASN A 34 -11.58 1.03 -1.05
N LEU A 35 -12.02 -0.19 -1.32
CA LEU A 35 -12.86 -0.45 -2.49
C LEU A 35 -14.25 0.16 -2.27
N GLU A 36 -14.74 0.93 -3.23
CA GLU A 36 -16.11 1.45 -3.22
C GLU A 36 -17.11 0.48 -3.87
N PHE A 37 -18.39 0.62 -3.53
CA PHE A 37 -19.42 -0.26 -4.08
C PHE A 37 -19.59 -0.06 -5.58
N GLY A 38 -19.46 -1.13 -6.35
CA GLY A 38 -19.58 -1.11 -7.81
C GLY A 38 -18.28 -0.75 -8.55
N GLU A 39 -17.17 -0.56 -7.82
CA GLU A 39 -15.87 -0.27 -8.39
C GLU A 39 -15.06 -1.56 -8.67
N GLU A 40 -14.24 -1.55 -9.73
CA GLU A 40 -13.25 -2.60 -9.97
C GLU A 40 -11.97 -2.32 -9.17
N LEU A 41 -11.30 -3.36 -8.65
CA LEU A 41 -10.10 -3.20 -7.81
C LEU A 41 -9.01 -2.32 -8.45
N LYS A 42 -8.78 -2.49 -9.76
CA LYS A 42 -7.75 -1.71 -10.48
C LYS A 42 -8.18 -0.26 -10.71
N GLU A 43 -9.47 0.01 -10.84
CA GLU A 43 -9.98 1.39 -10.98
C GLU A 43 -9.97 2.11 -9.64
N ALA A 44 -10.33 1.42 -8.55
CA ALA A 44 -10.17 1.91 -7.18
C ALA A 44 -8.73 2.34 -6.91
N LEU A 45 -7.76 1.50 -7.30
CA LEU A 45 -6.36 1.82 -7.07
C LEU A 45 -5.89 3.03 -7.87
N LYS A 46 -6.34 3.19 -9.12
CA LYS A 46 -6.03 4.38 -9.92
C LYS A 46 -6.64 5.65 -9.31
N ARG A 47 -7.90 5.58 -8.85
CA ARG A 47 -8.59 6.68 -8.18
C ARG A 47 -7.83 7.10 -6.93
N GLU A 48 -7.51 6.17 -6.04
CA GLU A 48 -6.80 6.44 -4.79
C GLU A 48 -5.42 7.07 -5.02
N TYR A 49 -4.65 6.56 -5.99
CA TYR A 49 -3.35 7.16 -6.34
C TYR A 49 -3.47 8.58 -6.87
N PHE A 50 -4.53 8.88 -7.62
CA PHE A 50 -4.80 10.23 -8.07
C PHE A 50 -5.26 11.13 -6.91
N GLU A 51 -6.16 10.65 -6.08
CA GLU A 51 -6.72 11.36 -4.92
C GLU A 51 -5.64 11.68 -3.88
N GLU A 52 -4.91 10.67 -3.40
CA GLU A 52 -3.95 10.82 -2.30
C GLU A 52 -2.65 11.53 -2.72
N ILE A 53 -2.13 11.21 -3.92
CA ILE A 53 -0.79 11.62 -4.34
C ILE A 53 -0.66 12.20 -5.76
N GLN A 54 -1.78 12.52 -6.41
CA GLN A 54 -1.84 13.29 -7.65
C GLN A 54 -1.08 12.67 -8.85
N ILE A 55 -1.03 11.35 -8.95
CA ILE A 55 -0.41 10.65 -10.09
C ILE A 55 -1.35 9.68 -10.77
N ASP A 56 -1.16 9.54 -12.08
CA ASP A 56 -1.79 8.47 -12.86
C ASP A 56 -0.87 7.25 -12.86
N ILE A 57 -1.43 6.08 -12.61
CA ILE A 57 -0.69 4.81 -12.60
C ILE A 57 -1.20 3.82 -13.64
N LYS A 58 -0.32 2.90 -14.04
CA LYS A 58 -0.71 1.63 -14.66
C LYS A 58 -0.68 0.55 -13.59
N VAL A 59 -1.80 -0.15 -13.43
CA VAL A 59 -1.95 -1.28 -12.51
C VAL A 59 -1.64 -2.57 -13.27
N GLY A 60 -0.62 -3.28 -12.83
CA GLY A 60 -0.13 -4.55 -13.38
C GLY A 60 -0.85 -5.76 -12.79
N GLU A 61 -0.08 -6.81 -12.54
CA GLU A 61 -0.55 -8.07 -11.96
C GLU A 61 -0.75 -7.96 -10.44
N GLU A 62 -1.57 -8.86 -9.91
CA GLU A 62 -1.70 -9.02 -8.45
C GLU A 62 -0.41 -9.61 -7.89
N LEU A 63 0.15 -8.96 -6.88
CA LEU A 63 1.28 -9.48 -6.13
C LEU A 63 0.78 -10.40 -5.04
N LEU A 64 -0.07 -9.92 -4.12
CA LEU A 64 -0.56 -10.76 -3.05
C LEU A 64 -1.92 -10.34 -2.52
N THR A 65 -2.60 -11.32 -1.95
CA THR A 65 -3.79 -11.15 -1.11
C THR A 65 -3.46 -11.49 0.33
N ALA A 66 -3.82 -10.61 1.27
CA ALA A 66 -3.58 -10.82 2.68
C ALA A 66 -4.75 -10.40 3.56
N GLU A 67 -4.84 -10.97 4.75
CA GLU A 67 -5.84 -10.61 5.76
C GLU A 67 -5.18 -9.91 6.95
N VAL A 68 -5.80 -8.84 7.42
CA VAL A 68 -5.50 -8.23 8.72
C VAL A 68 -6.74 -8.35 9.58
N ILE A 69 -6.60 -9.02 10.72
CA ILE A 69 -7.67 -9.26 11.68
C ILE A 69 -7.31 -8.53 12.98
N ARG A 70 -8.23 -7.69 13.45
CA ARG A 70 -8.20 -7.01 14.74
C ARG A 70 -9.54 -7.26 15.43
N GLU A 71 -9.61 -7.13 16.76
CA GLU A 71 -10.87 -7.28 17.49
C GLU A 71 -12.01 -6.46 16.85
N GLY A 72 -13.03 -7.17 16.34
CA GLY A 72 -14.19 -6.56 15.67
C GLY A 72 -13.98 -6.11 14.22
N GLU A 73 -12.77 -6.20 13.67
CA GLU A 73 -12.45 -5.76 12.30
C GLU A 73 -11.68 -6.82 11.49
N GLN A 74 -12.13 -7.05 10.25
CA GLN A 74 -11.44 -7.91 9.28
C GLN A 74 -11.30 -7.14 7.96
N THR A 75 -10.07 -7.05 7.48
CA THR A 75 -9.72 -6.37 6.22
C THR A 75 -8.98 -7.33 5.30
N LEU A 76 -9.46 -7.46 4.07
CA LEU A 76 -8.77 -8.13 2.98
C LEU A 76 -7.98 -7.09 2.18
N HIS A 77 -6.67 -7.26 2.10
CA HIS A 77 -5.77 -6.42 1.33
C HIS A 77 -5.43 -7.09 0.01
N GLN A 78 -5.66 -6.37 -1.09
CA GLN A 78 -5.31 -6.75 -2.46
C GLN A 78 -4.16 -5.85 -2.92
N ILE A 79 -2.98 -6.43 -3.14
CA ILE A 79 -1.76 -5.68 -3.44
C ILE A 79 -1.36 -5.92 -4.89
N PHE A 80 -1.20 -4.86 -5.68
CA PHE A 80 -0.86 -4.92 -7.10
C PHE A 80 0.52 -4.33 -7.38
N GLU A 81 1.18 -4.84 -8.42
CA GLU A 81 2.31 -4.14 -9.02
C GLU A 81 1.80 -2.91 -9.77
N CYS A 82 2.48 -1.78 -9.63
CA CYS A 82 2.10 -0.52 -10.26
C CYS A 82 3.32 0.18 -10.86
N SER A 83 3.08 1.00 -11.88
CA SER A 83 4.08 1.92 -12.43
C SER A 83 3.49 3.30 -12.65
N ILE A 84 4.30 4.34 -12.47
CA ILE A 84 3.88 5.72 -12.72
C ILE A 84 3.68 5.89 -14.24
N ASN A 85 2.45 6.20 -14.64
CA ASN A 85 2.13 6.54 -16.02
C ASN A 85 2.37 8.04 -16.27
N LYS A 86 2.00 8.89 -15.31
CA LYS A 86 2.13 10.34 -15.41
C LYS A 86 2.14 10.99 -14.03
N GLY A 87 2.92 12.06 -13.88
CA GLY A 87 2.98 12.88 -12.68
C GLY A 87 4.21 12.59 -11.83
N VAL A 88 4.35 13.37 -10.76
CA VAL A 88 5.34 13.18 -9.71
C VAL A 88 4.54 13.09 -8.40
N PRO A 89 4.77 12.08 -7.54
CA PRO A 89 4.02 11.91 -6.30
C PRO A 89 4.06 13.17 -5.42
N ILE A 90 2.90 13.77 -5.17
CA ILE A 90 2.74 14.95 -4.33
C ILE A 90 1.50 14.73 -3.47
N LEU A 91 1.63 14.83 -2.15
CA LEU A 91 0.50 14.65 -1.24
C LEU A 91 -0.63 15.63 -1.53
N ASN A 92 -1.85 15.10 -1.50
CA ASN A 92 -3.07 15.88 -1.43
C ASN A 92 -3.66 15.81 -0.01
N PRO A 93 -3.47 16.85 0.82
CA PRO A 93 -3.91 16.84 2.22
C PRO A 93 -5.43 16.82 2.40
N ALA A 94 -6.21 16.98 1.32
CA ALA A 94 -7.65 16.83 1.37
C ALA A 94 -8.09 15.35 1.40
N GLU A 95 -7.28 14.45 0.85
CA GLU A 95 -7.64 13.03 0.64
C GLU A 95 -6.81 12.08 1.52
N THR A 96 -5.68 12.54 2.06
CA THR A 96 -4.84 11.72 2.93
C THR A 96 -4.33 12.49 4.15
N THR A 97 -4.21 11.78 5.27
CA THR A 97 -3.63 12.29 6.52
C THR A 97 -2.13 11.99 6.62
N SER A 98 -1.54 11.43 5.57
CA SER A 98 -0.11 11.19 5.52
C SER A 98 0.67 12.50 5.60
N LEU A 99 1.84 12.42 6.23
CA LEU A 99 2.72 13.54 6.49
C LEU A 99 3.71 13.77 5.34
N GLU A 100 4.05 12.70 4.62
CA GLU A 100 4.98 12.76 3.49
C GLU A 100 4.83 11.56 2.55
N VAL A 101 5.25 11.76 1.30
CA VAL A 101 5.59 10.68 0.38
C VAL A 101 7.05 10.26 0.66
N CYS A 102 7.28 8.96 0.84
CA CYS A 102 8.61 8.40 1.08
C CYS A 102 8.98 7.33 0.06
N TRP A 103 10.25 7.28 -0.29
CA TRP A 103 10.85 6.17 -1.01
C TRP A 103 11.71 5.36 -0.03
N LEU A 104 11.19 4.24 0.47
CA LEU A 104 11.89 3.38 1.42
C LEU A 104 12.83 2.42 0.69
N GLU A 105 14.00 2.16 1.27
CA GLU A 105 14.94 1.17 0.74
C GLU A 105 14.43 -0.26 1.00
N ILE A 106 14.35 -1.07 -0.04
CA ILE A 106 13.82 -2.44 0.03
C ILE A 106 14.72 -3.31 0.93
N ASP A 107 16.04 -3.14 0.87
CA ASP A 107 16.99 -3.88 1.73
C ASP A 107 16.77 -3.63 3.23
N ARG A 108 16.20 -2.47 3.57
CA ARG A 108 15.90 -2.06 4.96
C ARG A 108 14.42 -2.13 5.29
N ILE A 109 13.58 -2.67 4.40
CA ILE A 109 12.12 -2.60 4.53
C ILE A 109 11.61 -3.23 5.85
N LYS A 110 12.33 -4.22 6.37
CA LYS A 110 12.02 -4.92 7.62
C LYS A 110 12.22 -4.06 8.88
N GLU A 111 12.94 -2.95 8.78
CA GLU A 111 13.17 -2.00 9.87
C GLU A 111 12.00 -1.03 10.07
N TYR A 112 11.14 -0.87 9.05
CA TYR A 112 10.03 0.08 9.07
C TYR A 112 8.72 -0.57 9.55
N ASN A 113 7.89 0.20 10.26
CA ASN A 113 6.56 -0.23 10.65
C ASN A 113 5.62 -0.07 9.45
N LEU A 114 5.29 -1.16 8.74
CA LEU A 114 4.34 -1.12 7.64
C LEU A 114 2.94 -1.59 8.06
N TYR A 115 1.94 -0.97 7.46
CA TYR A 115 0.55 -1.40 7.51
C TYR A 115 -0.04 -1.53 6.08
N PRO A 116 -0.52 -2.71 5.67
CA PRO A 116 -0.36 -4.00 6.35
C PRO A 116 1.12 -4.41 6.44
N ASN A 117 1.48 -5.27 7.40
CA ASN A 117 2.86 -5.72 7.63
C ASN A 117 3.32 -6.73 6.56
N ILE A 118 3.51 -6.24 5.34
CA ILE A 118 3.94 -7.02 4.17
C ILE A 118 5.45 -6.94 3.90
N ASN A 119 6.24 -6.46 4.87
CA ASN A 119 7.68 -6.21 4.75
C ASN A 119 8.45 -7.40 4.19
N ILE A 120 8.12 -8.61 4.65
CA ILE A 120 8.81 -9.83 4.22
C ILE A 120 8.59 -10.13 2.74
N TYR A 121 7.45 -9.72 2.20
CA TYR A 121 7.07 -9.98 0.82
C TYR A 121 7.71 -8.97 -0.14
N LEU A 122 7.83 -7.69 0.25
CA LEU A 122 8.33 -6.63 -0.65
C LEU A 122 9.76 -6.88 -1.19
N GLY A 123 10.59 -7.59 -0.42
CA GLY A 123 11.94 -8.01 -0.81
C GLY A 123 12.01 -9.33 -1.58
N GLU A 124 10.89 -10.04 -1.76
CA GLU A 124 10.86 -11.28 -2.54
C GLU A 124 10.70 -10.98 -4.04
N ILE A 125 11.46 -11.72 -4.86
CA ILE A 125 11.54 -11.55 -6.31
C ILE A 125 10.31 -12.14 -7.04
N ASP A 126 9.55 -13.03 -6.38
CA ASP A 126 8.46 -13.78 -7.01
C ASP A 126 7.24 -13.82 -6.08
N LEU A 127 6.47 -12.73 -6.07
CA LEU A 127 5.24 -12.66 -5.29
C LEU A 127 3.99 -13.06 -6.06
N ALA A 128 4.03 -13.10 -7.40
CA ALA A 128 2.82 -13.08 -8.23
C ALA A 128 1.75 -14.10 -7.78
N ASN A 129 0.54 -13.59 -7.54
CA ASN A 129 -0.66 -14.36 -7.19
C ASN A 129 -0.58 -15.19 -5.89
N LYS A 130 0.06 -14.65 -4.83
CA LYS A 130 0.11 -15.31 -3.52
C LYS A 130 -1.02 -14.86 -2.59
N TYR A 131 -1.90 -15.78 -2.20
CA TYR A 131 -2.68 -15.61 -0.98
C TYR A 131 -1.80 -16.00 0.22
N VAL A 132 -1.52 -15.04 1.10
CA VAL A 132 -0.59 -15.22 2.23
C VAL A 132 -1.31 -15.42 3.57
N GLY A 133 -2.64 -15.47 3.57
CA GLY A 133 -3.43 -15.64 4.78
C GLY A 133 -3.40 -14.43 5.71
N VAL A 134 -3.56 -14.70 7.01
CA VAL A 134 -3.57 -13.67 8.05
C VAL A 134 -2.14 -13.19 8.33
N ILE A 135 -1.89 -11.90 8.10
CA ILE A 135 -0.63 -11.26 8.43
C ILE A 135 -0.52 -11.06 9.94
N GLU A 136 0.65 -11.39 10.50
CA GLU A 136 1.04 -10.97 11.84
C GLU A 136 1.28 -9.44 11.85
N GLN A 137 0.21 -8.69 12.11
CA GLN A 137 0.26 -7.23 12.14
C GLN A 137 0.83 -6.75 13.48
N LYS A 138 1.89 -5.95 13.41
CA LYS A 138 2.37 -5.17 14.57
C LYS A 138 1.46 -3.96 14.78
N TRP A 139 1.03 -3.76 16.01
CA TRP A 139 0.27 -2.58 16.44
C TRP A 139 1.20 -1.66 17.21
N PHE A 140 1.07 -0.36 16.98
CA PHE A 140 1.91 0.72 17.51
C PHE A 140 1.05 1.76 18.23
#